data_AF-A0AAD8NWQ5-F1
#
_entry.id   AF-A0AAD8NWQ5-F1
#
_cell.length_a   1.000
_cell.length_b   1.000
_cell.length_c   1.000
_cell.angle_alpha   90.00
_cell.angle_beta   90.00
_cell.angle_gamma   90.00
#
_symmetry.space_group_name_H-M   'P 1'
#
loop_
_entity.id
_entity.type
_entity.pdbx_description
1 polymer ?
#
loop_
_entity_poly.entity_id
_entity_poly.type
_entity_poly.pdbx_seq_one_letter_code
_entity_poly.pdbx_strand_id
1 'polypeptide(L)'
;MDIVSAISAKMNWDFDSVHVVRGEKAKNLEQWPNLAADTSPEALLSALQDKVDDGRNLYIATDEPDISFFDPLRDKYSTHFLDEYNNLWDESSEWYSEMTKLNNGAAVEFDGYMRASVDTEVFLRGKKQIETFNDLTRDCKDGINTCSS
;
A
#
# COMPACT_ATOMS: atom_id res chain seq x y z
N MET A 1 -19.35 -6.85 -7.13
CA MET A 1 -18.16 -7.65 -6.72
C MET A 1 -17.35 -6.90 -5.64
N ASP A 2 -16.81 -7.56 -4.60
CA ASP A 2 -15.93 -6.90 -3.61
C ASP A 2 -14.46 -6.92 -4.09
N ILE A 3 -13.94 -5.76 -4.51
CA ILE A 3 -12.57 -5.58 -5.02
C ILE A 3 -11.54 -6.09 -4.02
N VAL A 4 -11.71 -5.77 -2.73
CA VAL A 4 -10.74 -6.13 -1.68
C VAL A 4 -10.62 -7.66 -1.58
N SER A 5 -11.75 -8.37 -1.65
CA SER A 5 -11.79 -9.83 -1.60
C SER A 5 -11.19 -10.48 -2.85
N ALA A 6 -11.38 -9.86 -4.01
CA ALA A 6 -10.76 -10.31 -5.25
C ALA A 6 -9.23 -10.19 -5.22
N ILE A 7 -8.70 -9.04 -4.75
CA ILE A 7 -7.26 -8.84 -4.57
C ILE A 7 -6.69 -9.84 -3.55
N SER A 8 -7.33 -9.97 -2.40
CA SER A 8 -6.91 -10.92 -1.36
C SER A 8 -6.88 -12.36 -1.88
N ALA A 9 -7.85 -12.75 -2.70
CA ALA A 9 -7.91 -14.07 -3.32
C ALA A 9 -6.79 -14.31 -4.33
N LYS A 10 -6.33 -13.29 -5.08
CA LYS A 10 -5.16 -13.39 -5.99
C LYS A 10 -3.88 -13.71 -5.24
N MET A 11 -3.78 -13.28 -3.97
CA MET A 11 -2.70 -13.62 -3.05
C MET A 11 -3.02 -14.84 -2.16
N ASN A 12 -4.01 -15.65 -2.54
CA ASN A 12 -4.45 -16.86 -1.82
C ASN A 12 -4.89 -16.64 -0.36
N TRP A 13 -5.25 -15.41 0.01
CA TRP A 13 -5.50 -15.05 1.41
C TRP A 13 -4.31 -15.35 2.35
N ASP A 14 -3.12 -15.50 1.77
CA ASP A 14 -1.88 -15.79 2.48
C ASP A 14 -0.79 -14.83 2.03
N PHE A 15 -0.84 -13.65 2.63
CA PHE A 15 0.10 -12.57 2.39
C PHE A 15 0.34 -11.79 3.67
N ASP A 16 1.48 -11.11 3.73
CA ASP A 16 1.77 -10.05 4.69
C ASP A 16 1.64 -8.70 4.00
N SER A 17 1.48 -7.64 4.77
CA SER A 17 1.27 -6.31 4.24
C SER A 17 2.18 -5.29 4.89
N VAL A 18 2.65 -4.35 4.09
CA VAL A 18 3.40 -3.18 4.53
C VAL A 18 2.76 -1.93 3.95
N HIS A 19 2.58 -0.93 4.80
CA HIS A 19 2.10 0.38 4.39
C HIS A 19 3.26 1.37 4.43
N VAL A 20 3.67 1.84 3.26
CA VAL A 20 4.82 2.73 3.03
C VAL A 20 4.33 4.10 2.61
N VAL A 21 4.32 5.06 3.55
CA VAL A 21 3.99 6.46 3.30
C VAL A 21 5.27 7.22 3.05
N ARG A 22 5.42 7.74 1.84
CA ARG A 22 6.55 8.55 1.40
C ARG A 22 6.04 9.82 0.73
N GLY A 23 5.54 9.71 -0.51
CA GLY A 23 4.99 10.80 -1.31
C GLY A 23 5.68 12.16 -1.08
N GLU A 24 4.88 13.16 -0.74
CA GLU A 24 5.39 14.50 -0.40
C GLU A 24 6.05 14.57 1.00
N LYS A 25 5.69 13.66 1.93
CA LYS A 25 6.27 13.66 3.28
C LYS A 25 7.76 13.36 3.26
N ALA A 26 8.21 12.44 2.40
CA ALA A 26 9.63 12.07 2.27
C ALA A 26 10.51 13.23 1.76
N LYS A 27 9.93 14.24 1.11
CA LYS A 27 10.65 15.44 0.66
C LYS A 27 10.76 16.51 1.75
N ASN A 28 9.93 16.42 2.80
CA ASN A 28 9.83 17.41 3.86
C ASN A 28 10.62 16.99 5.10
N LEU A 29 11.94 17.20 5.03
CA LEU A 29 12.86 16.89 6.13
C LEU A 29 12.65 17.75 7.40
N GLU A 30 11.94 18.88 7.28
CA GLU A 30 11.61 19.72 8.44
C GLU A 30 10.52 19.10 9.31
N GLN A 31 9.59 18.35 8.72
CA GLN A 31 8.53 17.66 9.45
C GLN A 31 8.81 16.17 9.67
N TRP A 32 9.52 15.52 8.74
CA TRP A 32 9.87 14.11 8.75
C TRP A 32 11.36 13.92 8.42
N PRO A 33 12.27 14.20 9.37
CA PRO A 33 13.71 14.18 9.12
C PRO A 33 14.28 12.80 8.83
N ASN A 34 13.63 11.71 9.26
CA ASN A 34 14.14 10.34 9.11
C ASN A 34 13.39 9.54 8.05
N LEU A 35 12.14 9.91 7.73
CA LEU A 35 11.23 9.13 6.90
C LEU A 35 11.83 8.66 5.58
N ALA A 36 12.52 9.53 4.84
CA ALA A 36 13.09 9.18 3.55
C ALA A 36 14.16 8.08 3.65
N ALA A 37 15.00 8.13 4.69
CA ALA A 37 16.06 7.16 4.94
C ALA A 37 15.50 5.85 5.53
N ASP A 38 14.60 5.96 6.51
CA ASP A 38 13.99 4.83 7.20
C ASP A 38 13.09 3.97 6.29
N THR A 39 12.55 4.57 5.22
CA THR A 39 11.76 3.87 4.21
C THR A 39 12.51 3.70 2.88
N SER A 40 13.83 3.83 2.88
CA SER A 40 14.67 3.43 1.73
C SER A 40 14.53 1.93 1.44
N PRO A 41 14.77 1.46 0.20
CA PRO A 41 14.58 0.04 -0.14
C PRO A 41 15.44 -0.88 0.73
N GLU A 42 16.67 -0.48 1.05
CA GLU A 42 17.57 -1.22 1.93
C GLU A 42 17.06 -1.24 3.38
N ALA A 43 16.54 -0.11 3.88
CA ALA A 43 15.95 -0.04 5.22
C ALA A 43 14.68 -0.88 5.32
N LEU A 44 13.82 -0.85 4.29
CA LEU A 44 12.62 -1.71 4.19
C LEU A 44 13.00 -3.19 4.19
N LEU A 45 13.97 -3.60 3.36
CA LEU A 45 14.48 -4.98 3.34
C LEU A 45 14.96 -5.42 4.72
N SER A 46 15.75 -4.57 5.39
CA SER A 46 16.27 -4.87 6.74
C SER A 46 15.16 -4.95 7.78
N ALA A 47 14.18 -4.04 7.74
CA ALA A 47 13.08 -4.00 8.71
C ALA A 47 12.08 -5.16 8.52
N LEU A 48 11.88 -5.59 7.28
CA LEU A 48 10.97 -6.67 6.93
C LEU A 48 11.61 -8.05 7.14
N GLN A 49 12.94 -8.19 7.02
CA GLN A 49 13.60 -9.50 7.08
C GLN A 49 13.30 -10.31 8.35
N ASP A 50 13.19 -9.66 9.51
CA ASP A 50 12.87 -10.34 10.77
C ASP A 50 11.36 -10.50 11.01
N LYS A 51 10.55 -9.85 10.17
CA LYS A 51 9.09 -9.79 10.30
C LYS A 51 8.39 -10.66 9.26
N VAL A 52 8.87 -10.76 8.03
CA VAL A 52 8.22 -11.45 6.91
C VAL A 52 9.19 -12.51 6.39
N ASP A 53 8.70 -13.75 6.24
CA ASP A 53 9.54 -14.83 5.74
C ASP A 53 9.83 -14.65 4.24
N ASP A 54 11.03 -15.00 3.80
CA ASP A 54 11.44 -14.97 2.39
C ASP A 54 10.47 -15.77 1.50
N GLY A 55 10.18 -15.26 0.31
CA GLY A 55 9.32 -15.86 -0.70
C GLY A 55 7.81 -15.66 -0.49
N ARG A 56 7.39 -15.00 0.59
CA ARG A 56 5.97 -14.72 0.84
C ARG A 56 5.40 -13.64 -0.09
N ASN A 57 4.08 -13.66 -0.27
CA ASN A 57 3.36 -12.55 -0.88
C ASN A 57 3.41 -11.35 0.06
N LEU A 58 3.89 -10.22 -0.45
CA LEU A 58 3.95 -8.96 0.27
C LEU A 58 3.11 -7.92 -0.47
N TYR A 59 1.98 -7.55 0.12
CA TYR A 59 1.18 -6.43 -0.38
C TYR A 59 1.77 -5.10 0.11
N ILE A 60 2.07 -4.19 -0.82
CA ILE A 60 2.66 -2.88 -0.51
C ILE A 60 1.60 -1.80 -0.79
N ALA A 61 1.01 -1.27 0.28
CA ALA A 61 0.17 -0.09 0.23
C ALA A 61 1.07 1.15 0.27
N THR A 62 0.99 2.05 -0.71
CA THR A 62 1.93 3.18 -0.79
C THR A 62 1.41 4.37 -1.58
N ASP A 63 1.86 5.57 -1.21
CA ASP A 63 1.70 6.81 -1.95
C ASP A 63 2.97 7.22 -2.71
N GLU A 64 3.99 6.36 -2.78
CA GLU A 64 5.19 6.56 -3.60
C GLU A 64 4.82 6.43 -5.09
N PRO A 65 4.95 7.49 -5.90
CA PRO A 65 4.57 7.45 -7.32
C PRO A 65 5.45 6.53 -8.17
N ASP A 66 6.72 6.33 -7.78
CA ASP A 66 7.63 5.46 -8.51
C ASP A 66 7.66 4.05 -7.92
N ILE A 67 6.84 3.14 -8.47
CA ILE A 67 6.78 1.75 -8.02
C ILE A 67 8.12 1.00 -8.19
N SER A 68 8.97 1.42 -9.14
CA SER A 68 10.30 0.81 -9.32
C SER A 68 11.22 1.04 -8.13
N PHE A 69 10.89 2.02 -7.26
CA PHE A 69 11.54 2.21 -5.97
C PHE A 69 11.58 0.93 -5.12
N PHE A 70 10.56 0.09 -5.23
CA PHE A 70 10.44 -1.16 -4.46
C PHE A 70 11.07 -2.37 -5.15
N ASP A 71 11.66 -2.23 -6.34
CA ASP A 71 12.26 -3.34 -7.07
C ASP A 71 13.26 -4.17 -6.25
N PRO A 72 14.10 -3.59 -5.37
CA PRO A 72 14.99 -4.39 -4.51
C PRO A 72 14.27 -5.39 -3.59
N LEU A 73 12.98 -5.16 -3.25
CA LEU A 73 12.19 -6.07 -2.43
C LEU A 73 11.79 -7.34 -3.21
N ARG A 74 11.72 -7.28 -4.54
CA ARG A 74 11.32 -8.41 -5.41
C ARG A 74 12.27 -9.60 -5.33
N ASP A 75 13.53 -9.37 -4.94
CA ASP A 75 14.51 -10.43 -4.75
C ASP A 75 14.18 -11.34 -3.55
N LYS A 76 13.45 -10.81 -2.57
CA LYS A 76 13.05 -11.54 -1.36
C LYS A 76 11.58 -11.90 -1.30
N TYR A 77 10.71 -11.06 -1.83
CA TYR A 77 9.26 -11.19 -1.67
C TYR A 77 8.54 -11.15 -3.02
N SER A 78 7.39 -11.82 -3.12
CA SER A 78 6.47 -11.60 -4.24
C SER A 78 5.66 -10.35 -3.93
N THR A 79 6.13 -9.19 -4.43
CA THR A 79 5.49 -7.90 -4.18
C THR A 79 4.21 -7.74 -4.98
N HIS A 80 3.19 -7.13 -4.38
CA HIS A 80 1.91 -6.81 -5.01
C HIS A 80 1.50 -5.37 -4.70
N PHE A 81 0.95 -4.67 -5.69
CA PHE A 81 0.47 -3.27 -5.55
C PHE A 81 -0.98 -3.15 -6.02
N LEU A 82 -1.68 -2.13 -5.53
CA LEU A 82 -3.06 -1.88 -5.94
C LEU A 82 -3.21 -1.84 -7.48
N ASP A 83 -2.37 -1.07 -8.16
CA ASP A 83 -2.48 -0.83 -9.61
C ASP A 83 -2.34 -2.06 -10.50
N GLU A 84 -1.73 -3.14 -9.99
CA GLU A 84 -1.62 -4.42 -10.70
C GLU A 84 -2.99 -5.10 -10.85
N TYR A 85 -3.99 -4.66 -10.09
CA TYR A 85 -5.35 -5.18 -10.09
C TYR A 85 -6.37 -4.23 -10.74
N ASN A 86 -5.90 -3.26 -11.55
CA ASN A 86 -6.77 -2.24 -12.15
C ASN A 86 -7.92 -2.81 -12.98
N ASN A 87 -7.76 -4.02 -13.52
CA ASN A 87 -8.78 -4.75 -14.26
C ASN A 87 -10.04 -5.06 -13.42
N LEU A 88 -9.98 -4.88 -12.10
CA LEU A 88 -11.12 -5.04 -11.20
C LEU A 88 -12.03 -3.80 -11.17
N TRP A 89 -11.57 -2.64 -11.65
CA TRP A 89 -12.33 -1.39 -11.68
C TRP A 89 -12.18 -0.57 -12.97
N ASP A 90 -11.39 -1.02 -13.94
CA ASP A 90 -11.29 -0.39 -15.24
C ASP A 90 -12.64 -0.39 -15.98
N GLU A 91 -12.71 0.32 -17.11
CA GLU A 91 -13.95 0.48 -17.89
C GLU A 91 -14.54 -0.85 -18.41
N SER A 92 -13.74 -1.92 -18.45
CA SER A 92 -14.16 -3.26 -18.86
C SER A 92 -14.66 -4.13 -17.70
N SER A 93 -14.46 -3.68 -16.46
CA SER A 93 -14.80 -4.42 -15.26
C SER A 93 -16.29 -4.48 -14.95
N GLU A 94 -16.70 -5.55 -14.25
CA GLU A 94 -18.06 -5.65 -13.70
C GLU A 94 -18.34 -4.50 -12.74
N TRP A 95 -17.37 -4.14 -11.89
CA TRP A 95 -17.50 -3.03 -10.94
C TRP A 95 -17.87 -1.72 -11.63
N TYR A 96 -17.16 -1.36 -12.71
CA TYR A 96 -17.41 -0.12 -13.44
C TYR A 96 -18.82 -0.11 -14.04
N SER A 97 -19.24 -1.24 -14.63
CA SER A 97 -20.58 -1.39 -15.20
C SER A 97 -21.69 -1.27 -14.15
N GLU A 98 -21.48 -1.89 -12.97
CA GLU A 98 -22.42 -1.85 -11.84
C GLU A 98 -22.53 -0.43 -11.27
N MET A 99 -21.38 0.23 -11.01
CA MET A 99 -21.34 1.57 -10.44
C MET A 99 -21.90 2.62 -11.39
N THR A 100 -21.58 2.55 -12.69
CA THR A 100 -22.16 3.45 -13.71
C THR A 100 -23.67 3.31 -13.76
N LYS A 101 -24.20 2.08 -13.67
CA LYS A 101 -25.65 1.84 -13.63
C LYS A 101 -26.30 2.41 -12.38
N LEU A 102 -25.66 2.27 -11.21
CA LEU A 102 -26.12 2.86 -9.95
C LEU A 102 -26.03 4.39 -9.97
N ASN A 103 -25.08 4.95 -10.72
CA ASN A 103 -24.89 6.38 -10.90
C ASN A 103 -25.69 6.94 -12.09
N ASN A 104 -26.88 6.40 -12.38
CA ASN A 104 -27.78 6.87 -13.44
C ASN A 104 -27.13 6.95 -14.84
N GLY A 105 -26.19 6.06 -15.15
CA GLY A 105 -25.46 6.03 -16.41
C GLY A 105 -24.28 6.99 -16.51
N ALA A 106 -23.99 7.77 -15.46
CA ALA A 106 -22.79 8.59 -15.40
C ALA A 106 -21.58 7.73 -15.01
N ALA A 107 -20.50 7.87 -15.78
CA ALA A 107 -19.23 7.18 -15.54
C ALA A 107 -18.75 7.40 -14.10
N VAL A 108 -18.27 6.34 -13.46
CA VAL A 108 -17.71 6.38 -12.10
C VAL A 108 -16.23 6.08 -12.20
N GLU A 109 -15.40 7.02 -11.76
CA GLU A 109 -13.97 6.84 -11.69
C GLU A 109 -13.58 6.13 -10.39
N PHE A 110 -12.59 5.24 -10.46
CA PHE A 110 -11.94 4.69 -9.27
C PHE A 110 -10.91 5.71 -8.75
N ASP A 111 -11.44 6.75 -8.11
CA ASP A 111 -10.70 7.94 -7.70
C ASP A 111 -9.72 7.68 -6.53
N GLY A 112 -8.99 8.73 -6.13
CA GLY A 112 -8.02 8.65 -5.03
C GLY A 112 -8.63 8.22 -3.69
N TYR A 113 -9.90 8.54 -3.42
CA TYR A 113 -10.57 8.12 -2.19
C TYR A 113 -10.89 6.63 -2.21
N MET A 114 -11.42 6.13 -3.33
CA MET A 114 -11.69 4.70 -3.52
C MET A 114 -10.40 3.89 -3.47
N ARG A 115 -9.35 4.38 -4.11
CA ARG A 115 -8.00 3.79 -4.06
C ARG A 115 -7.50 3.68 -2.64
N ALA A 116 -7.45 4.77 -1.89
CA ALA A 116 -6.97 4.76 -0.51
C ALA A 116 -7.80 3.82 0.39
N SER A 117 -9.12 3.77 0.18
CA SER A 117 -10.01 2.89 0.94
C SER A 117 -9.72 1.41 0.65
N VAL A 118 -9.63 1.02 -0.63
CA VAL A 118 -9.33 -0.37 -1.00
C VAL A 118 -7.92 -0.75 -0.56
N ASP A 119 -6.93 0.13 -0.76
CA ASP A 119 -5.54 -0.10 -0.38
C ASP A 119 -5.41 -0.39 1.13
N THR A 120 -6.08 0.43 1.94
CA THR A 120 -6.15 0.25 3.40
C THR A 120 -6.81 -1.07 3.78
N GLU A 121 -7.94 -1.41 3.17
CA GLU A 121 -8.67 -2.65 3.48
C GLU A 121 -7.92 -3.91 3.05
N VAL A 122 -7.16 -3.88 1.93
CA VAL A 122 -6.29 -5.00 1.55
C VAL A 122 -5.13 -5.10 2.54
N PHE A 123 -4.51 -3.98 2.91
CA PHE A 123 -3.46 -3.94 3.92
C PHE A 123 -3.92 -4.59 5.24
N LEU A 124 -5.12 -4.26 5.73
CA LEU A 124 -5.67 -4.79 6.98
C LEU A 124 -5.97 -6.31 6.94
N ARG A 125 -5.97 -6.94 5.76
CA ARG A 125 -6.16 -8.39 5.59
C ARG A 125 -4.85 -9.18 5.60
N GLY A 126 -3.70 -8.50 5.57
CA GLY A 126 -2.39 -9.14 5.72
C GLY A 126 -2.25 -9.80 7.10
N LYS A 127 -1.56 -10.95 7.15
CA LYS A 127 -1.32 -11.69 8.41
C LYS A 127 -0.43 -10.92 9.37
N LYS A 128 0.61 -10.27 8.84
CA LYS A 128 1.43 -9.27 9.51
C LYS A 128 1.22 -7.93 8.82
N GLN A 129 1.08 -6.89 9.64
CA GLN A 129 0.81 -5.52 9.20
C GLN A 129 1.96 -4.66 9.71
N ILE A 130 2.77 -4.15 8.79
CA ILE A 130 3.91 -3.29 9.10
C ILE A 130 3.59 -1.86 8.65
N GLU A 131 3.54 -0.92 9.59
CA GLU A 131 3.17 0.47 9.33
C GLU A 131 4.39 1.40 9.28
N THR A 132 4.38 2.38 8.36
CA THR A 132 5.44 3.39 8.28
C THR A 132 5.69 4.06 9.63
N PHE A 133 4.65 4.71 10.14
CA PHE A 133 4.68 5.43 11.40
C PHE A 133 4.24 4.45 12.49
N ASN A 134 5.18 3.65 12.98
CA ASN A 134 5.16 2.80 14.19
C ASN A 134 6.24 1.72 14.09
N ASP A 135 6.41 1.13 12.89
CA ASP A 135 7.32 0.02 12.66
C ASP A 135 8.59 0.38 11.91
N LEU A 136 8.51 1.32 10.97
CA LEU A 136 9.59 1.60 10.01
C LEU A 136 10.38 2.85 10.37
N THR A 137 9.70 3.93 10.78
CA THR A 137 10.35 5.19 11.17
C THR A 137 10.02 5.59 12.60
N ARG A 138 10.92 6.40 13.19
CA ARG A 138 10.69 7.09 14.47
C ARG A 138 9.98 8.42 14.30
N ASP A 139 9.78 8.90 13.08
CA ASP A 139 9.03 10.13 12.86
C ASP A 139 7.56 9.94 13.22
N CYS A 140 6.94 11.01 13.71
CA CYS A 140 5.52 11.01 14.03
C CYS A 140 4.69 11.17 12.75
N LYS A 141 3.56 10.47 12.65
CA LYS A 141 2.66 10.54 11.48
C LYS A 141 2.30 11.96 11.08
N ASP A 142 2.05 12.83 12.06
CA ASP A 142 1.61 14.21 11.85
C ASP A 142 2.75 15.25 11.96
N GLY A 143 4.01 14.79 11.94
CA GLY A 143 5.22 15.63 11.93
C GLY A 143 5.85 15.83 13.31
N ILE A 144 7.00 16.53 13.36
CA ILE A 144 7.75 16.74 14.61
C ILE A 144 6.85 17.25 15.76
N ASN A 145 7.05 16.71 16.96
CA ASN A 145 6.32 17.02 18.20
C ASN A 145 4.84 16.58 18.25
N THR A 146 4.41 15.66 17.37
CA THR A 146 3.01 15.16 17.37
C THR A 146 2.84 13.73 17.88
N CYS A 147 3.93 13.00 18.16
CA CYS A 147 3.84 11.65 18.69
C CYS A 147 3.09 11.66 20.04
N SER A 148 2.06 10.81 20.14
CA SER A 148 1.39 10.56 21.40
C SER A 148 2.29 9.68 22.27
N SER A 149 2.58 10.12 23.50
CA SER A 149 3.31 9.34 24.50
C SER A 149 2.51 8.13 24.99
#